data_AF-A0A285F2D2-F1
#
_entry.id   AF-A0A285F2D2-F1
#
_cell.length_a   1.000
_cell.length_b   1.000
_cell.length_c   1.000
_cell.angle_alpha   90.00
_cell.angle_beta   90.00
_cell.angle_gamma   90.00
#
_symmetry.space_group_name_H-M   'P 1'
#
loop_
_entity.id
_entity.type
_entity.pdbx_description
1 polymer ?
#
loop_
_entity_poly.entity_id
_entity_poly.type
_entity_poly.pdbx_seq_one_letter_code
_entity_poly.pdbx_strand_id
1 'polypeptide(L)' 'MDQEMKKDAVEMLLSTAAKDLGISPVEFVQLAQQFAIEYKNNGEDIDIYREISPGVYRRIEL' A
#
# COMPACT_ATOMS: atom_id res chain seq x y z
N MET A 1 -4.64 -14.60 9.35
CA MET A 1 -5.09 -14.78 7.96
C MET A 1 -4.22 -15.84 7.33
N ASP A 2 -4.83 -16.92 6.83
CA ASP A 2 -4.10 -18.03 6.22
C ASP A 2 -3.47 -17.62 4.88
N GLN A 3 -2.37 -18.27 4.50
CA GLN A 3 -1.65 -18.02 3.26
C GLN A 3 -2.52 -18.38 2.04
N GLU A 4 -3.38 -19.39 2.17
CA GLU A 4 -4.34 -19.80 1.13
C GLU A 4 -5.34 -18.68 0.83
N MET A 5 -5.95 -18.09 1.86
CA MET A 5 -6.88 -16.97 1.70
C MET A 5 -6.24 -15.74 1.02
N LYS A 6 -4.95 -15.48 1.28
CA LYS A 6 -4.21 -14.40 0.60
C LYS A 6 -4.03 -14.70 -0.88
N LYS A 7 -3.73 -15.95 -1.23
CA LYS A 7 -3.55 -16.38 -2.62
C LYS A 7 -4.86 -16.25 -3.40
N ASP A 8 -5.97 -16.68 -2.81
CA ASP A 8 -7.29 -16.56 -3.42
C ASP A 8 -7.68 -15.11 -3.70
N ALA A 9 -7.40 -14.21 -2.75
CA ALA A 9 -7.65 -12.79 -2.93
C ALA A 9 -6.82 -12.20 -4.09
N VAL A 10 -5.54 -12.58 -4.20
CA VAL A 10 -4.67 -12.15 -5.30
C VAL A 10 -5.14 -12.71 -6.64
N GLU A 11 -5.55 -13.98 -6.69
CA GLU A 11 -6.07 -14.62 -7.91
C GLU A 11 -7.37 -13.97 -8.38
N MET A 12 -8.27 -13.62 -7.45
CA MET A 12 -9.49 -12.88 -7.75
C MET A 12 -9.17 -11.52 -8.38
N LEU A 13 -8.25 -10.76 -7.79
CA LEU A 13 -7.86 -9.44 -8.30
C LEU A 13 -7.18 -9.52 -9.68
N LEU A 14 -6.31 -10.52 -9.86
CA LEU A 14 -5.69 -10.81 -11.15
C LEU A 14 -6.73 -11.08 -12.23
N SER A 15 -7.72 -11.93 -11.92
CA SER A 15 -8.80 -12.30 -12.83
C SER A 15 -9.64 -11.08 -13.24
N THR A 16 -10.01 -10.23 -12.28
CA THR A 16 -10.73 -8.98 -12.54
C THR A 16 -9.92 -8.05 -13.43
N ALA A 17 -8.64 -7.83 -13.13
CA ALA A 17 -7.77 -6.97 -13.94
C ALA A 17 -7.61 -7.49 -15.38
N ALA A 18 -7.48 -8.80 -15.56
CA ALA A 18 -7.40 -9.41 -16.88
C ALA A 18 -8.71 -9.27 -17.67
N LYS A 19 -9.86 -9.49 -17.01
CA LYS A 19 -11.17 -9.46 -17.67
C LYS A 19 -11.61 -8.04 -18.03
N ASP A 20 -11.43 -7.09 -17.14
CA ASP A 20 -12.02 -5.76 -17.27
C ASP A 20 -11.07 -4.77 -17.96
N LEU A 21 -9.75 -4.96 -17.79
CA LEU A 21 -8.73 -4.04 -18.28
C LEU A 21 -7.75 -4.67 -19.27
N GLY A 22 -7.87 -5.99 -19.54
CA GLY A 22 -6.97 -6.70 -20.45
C GLY A 22 -5.54 -6.84 -19.91
N ILE A 23 -5.33 -6.60 -18.61
CA ILE A 23 -4.00 -6.63 -17.99
C ILE A 23 -3.51 -8.08 -17.92
N SER A 24 -2.35 -8.34 -18.51
CA SER A 24 -1.76 -9.68 -18.45
C SER A 24 -1.25 -10.00 -17.03
N PRO A 25 -1.15 -11.29 -16.64
CA PRO A 25 -0.65 -11.63 -15.32
C PRO A 25 0.76 -11.08 -15.01
N VAL A 26 1.61 -11.00 -16.03
CA VAL A 26 2.97 -10.46 -15.89
C VAL A 26 2.94 -8.96 -15.62
N GLU A 27 2.11 -8.23 -16.37
CA GLU A 27 1.93 -6.78 -16.22
C GLU A 27 1.30 -6.43 -14.85
N PHE A 28 0.34 -7.24 -14.39
CA PHE A 28 -0.23 -7.09 -13.04
C PHE A 28 0.85 -7.16 -11.95
N VAL A 29 1.74 -8.15 -12.03
CA VAL A 29 2.83 -8.30 -11.06
C VAL A 29 3.81 -7.13 -11.13
N GLN A 30 4.12 -6.63 -12.33
CA GLN A 30 4.99 -5.46 -12.51
C GLN A 30 4.39 -4.20 -11.87
N LEU A 31 3.10 -3.94 -12.11
CA LEU A 31 2.38 -2.82 -11.51
C LEU A 31 2.31 -2.96 -9.99
N ALA A 32 2.01 -4.15 -9.47
CA ALA A 32 1.99 -4.41 -8.03
C ALA A 32 3.36 -4.15 -7.37
N GLN A 33 4.46 -4.51 -8.05
CA GLN A 33 5.82 -4.20 -7.58
C GLN A 33 6.11 -2.71 -7.61
N GLN A 34 5.68 -1.98 -8.65
CA GLN A 34 5.82 -0.52 -8.71
C GLN A 34 5.07 0.14 -7.55
N PHE A 35 3.81 -0.25 -7.31
CA PHE A 35 3.04 0.24 -6.17
C PHE A 35 3.69 -0.09 -4.83
N ALA A 36 4.28 -1.28 -4.68
CA ALA A 36 4.99 -1.62 -3.44
C ALA A 36 6.24 -0.74 -3.23
N ILE A 37 6.96 -0.39 -4.29
CA ILE A 37 8.10 0.53 -4.24
C ILE A 37 7.62 1.96 -3.91
N GLU A 38 6.55 2.43 -4.57
CA GLU A 38 5.95 3.73 -4.30
C GLU A 38 5.43 3.80 -2.86
N TYR A 39 4.76 2.77 -2.37
CA TYR A 39 4.27 2.70 -0.99
C TYR A 39 5.41 2.67 0.02
N LYS A 40 6.51 1.98 -0.28
CA LYS A 40 7.72 1.96 0.55
C LYS A 40 8.42 3.32 0.57
N ASN A 41 8.48 4.00 -0.56
CA ASN A 41 9.16 5.30 -0.70
C ASN A 41 8.29 6.46 -0.19
N ASN A 42 6.97 6.35 -0.31
CA ASN A 42 5.97 7.20 0.34
C ASN A 42 5.65 6.69 1.75
N GLY A 43 6.49 5.79 2.28
CA GLY A 43 6.37 5.23 3.61
C GLY A 43 6.57 6.31 4.66
N GLU A 44 5.47 7.01 4.92
CA GLU A 44 5.13 7.60 6.21
C GLU A 44 6.17 8.60 6.76
N ASP A 45 6.14 9.83 6.24
CA ASP A 45 6.36 11.03 7.08
C ASP A 45 5.22 11.06 8.12
N ILE A 46 5.26 10.14 9.09
CA ILE A 46 4.48 10.28 10.31
C ILE A 46 5.14 11.44 11.07
N ASP A 47 4.64 12.64 10.83
CA ASP A 47 4.94 13.78 11.67
C ASP A 47 4.38 13.49 13.07
N ILE A 48 5.26 13.11 14.00
CA ILE A 48 4.89 12.89 15.40
C ILE A 48 4.77 14.25 16.07
N TYR A 49 3.58 14.58 16.55
CA TYR A 49 3.33 15.82 17.29
C TYR A 49 3.16 15.54 18.79
N ARG A 50 3.81 16.36 19.62
CA ARG A 50 3.60 16.38 21.08
C ARG A 50 2.84 17.62 21.49
N GLU A 51 1.78 17.45 22.28
CA GLU A 51 1.04 18.55 22.89
C GLU A 51 1.88 19.20 24.01
N ILE A 52 2.04 20.52 23.94
CA ILE A 52 2.78 21.31 24.94
C ILE A 52 1.88 22.26 25.75
N SER A 53 0.69 22.55 25.23
CA SER A 53 -0.34 23.40 25.84
C SER A 53 -1.68 23.06 25.17
N PRO A 54 -2.84 23.33 25.80
CA PRO A 54 -4.14 23.01 25.19
C PRO A 54 -4.26 23.55 23.76
N GLY A 55 -4.34 22.63 22.79
CA GLY A 55 -4.44 22.96 21.37
C GLY A 55 -3.15 23.41 20.67
N VAL A 56 -2.00 23.38 21.35
CA VAL A 56 -0.69 23.69 20.77
C VAL A 56 0.17 22.44 20.71
N TYR A 57 0.55 22.09 19.48
CA TYR A 57 1.32 20.91 19.17
C TYR A 57 2.68 21.29 18.56
N ARG A 58 3.73 20.55 18.91
CA ARG A 58 5.07 20.71 18.33
C ARG A 58 5.47 19.43 17.62
N ARG A 59 5.96 19.56 16.38
CA ARG A 59 6.55 18.44 15.63
C ARG A 59 7.83 17.97 16.31
N ILE A 60 7.97 16.66 16.48
CA ILE A 60 9.19 16.01 16.95
C ILE A 60 9.98 15.59 15.71
N GLU A 61 11.24 16.01 15.64
CA GLU A 61 12.21 15.44 14.71
C GLU A 61 12.80 14.19 15.39
N LEU A 62 12.69 13.04 14.73
CA LEU A 62 13.22 11.75 15.20
C LEU A 62 14.74 11.69 15.08
#